data_AF-G0J3F2-F1
#
_entry.id   AF-G0J3F2-F1
#
_cell.length_a   1.000
_cell.length_b   1.000
_cell.length_c   1.000
_cell.angle_alpha   90.00
_cell.angle_beta   90.00
_cell.angle_gamma   90.00
#
_symmetry.space_group_name_H-M   'P 1'
#
loop_
_entity.id
_entity.type
_entity.pdbx_description
1 polymer ?
#
loop_
_entity_poly.entity_id
_entity_poly.type
_entity_poly.pdbx_seq_one_letter_code
_entity_poly.pdbx_strand_id
1 'polypeptide(L)'
;MKVYEELQRLESLAEQVENKVKLLEQENTALKNQLLVYQKRLSDQEEALEDFKNQIKISKIVRNIPVENKASAELRGRIDDYIKEIDKIITYLSE
;
A
#
# COMPACT_ATOMS: atom_id res chain seq x y z
N MET A 1 -32.06 53.48 -14.98
CA MET A 1 -31.42 52.58 -15.96
C MET A 1 -30.06 52.05 -15.48
N LYS A 2 -29.07 52.88 -15.12
CA LYS A 2 -27.74 52.41 -14.63
C LYS A 2 -27.78 51.37 -13.49
N VAL A 3 -28.59 51.60 -12.46
CA VAL A 3 -28.67 50.68 -11.30
C VAL A 3 -29.17 49.29 -11.69
N TYR A 4 -30.06 49.19 -12.67
CA TYR A 4 -30.59 47.91 -13.15
C TYR A 4 -29.54 47.12 -13.95
N GLU A 5 -28.75 47.81 -14.79
CA GLU A 5 -27.64 47.21 -15.52
C GLU A 5 -26.53 46.71 -14.58
N GLU A 6 -26.20 47.48 -13.55
CA GLU A 6 -25.25 47.05 -12.51
C GLU A 6 -25.75 45.85 -11.73
N LEU A 7 -27.06 45.79 -11.42
CA LEU A 7 -27.67 44.65 -10.75
C LEU A 7 -27.58 43.38 -11.60
N GLN A 8 -27.94 43.44 -12.89
CA GLN A 8 -27.84 42.29 -13.81
C GLN A 8 -26.39 41.83 -13.97
N ARG A 9 -25.44 42.77 -13.99
CA ARG A 9 -24.01 42.44 -14.11
C ARG A 9 -23.49 41.73 -12.87
N LEU A 10 -23.93 42.18 -11.69
CA LEU A 10 -23.64 41.53 -10.40
C LEU A 10 -24.23 40.13 -10.35
N GLU A 11 -25.48 39.96 -10.79
CA GLU A 11 -26.18 38.68 -10.80
C GLU A 11 -25.47 37.65 -11.70
N SER A 12 -25.06 38.07 -12.91
CA SER A 12 -24.26 37.21 -13.79
C SER A 12 -22.89 36.86 -13.21
N LEU A 13 -22.24 37.81 -12.52
CA LEU A 13 -20.96 37.54 -11.85
C LEU A 13 -21.12 36.54 -10.71
N ALA A 14 -22.18 36.67 -9.92
CA ALA A 14 -22.49 35.78 -8.80
C ALA A 14 -22.71 34.34 -9.31
N GLU A 15 -23.46 34.18 -10.40
CA GLU A 15 -23.70 32.88 -11.02
C GLU A 15 -22.42 32.24 -11.57
N GLN A 16 -21.54 33.04 -12.20
CA GLN A 16 -20.23 32.57 -12.64
C GLN A 16 -19.35 32.11 -11.48
N VAL A 17 -19.34 32.85 -10.37
CA VAL A 17 -18.59 32.49 -9.17
C VAL A 17 -19.16 31.21 -8.56
N GLU A 18 -20.48 31.08 -8.44
CA GLU A 18 -21.12 29.88 -7.90
C GLU A 18 -20.78 28.63 -8.72
N ASN A 19 -20.85 28.73 -10.04
CA ASN A 19 -20.47 27.64 -10.94
C ASN A 19 -19.00 27.26 -10.78
N LYS A 20 -18.11 28.26 -10.66
CA LYS A 20 -16.68 28.01 -10.48
C LYS A 20 -16.37 27.37 -9.12
N VAL A 21 -17.06 27.78 -8.06
CA VAL A 21 -16.94 27.18 -6.73
C VAL A 21 -17.39 25.71 -6.77
N LYS A 22 -18.53 25.41 -7.38
CA LYS A 22 -19.02 24.01 -7.52
C LYS A 22 -18.02 23.13 -8.27
N LEU A 23 -17.44 23.63 -9.36
CA LEU A 23 -16.42 22.89 -10.12
C LEU A 23 -15.16 22.64 -9.28
N LEU A 24 -14.68 23.67 -8.55
CA LEU A 24 -13.52 23.54 -7.68
C LEU A 24 -13.76 22.57 -6.52
N GLU A 25 -14.96 22.54 -5.94
CA GLU A 25 -15.33 21.59 -4.88
C GLU A 25 -15.35 20.15 -5.41
N GLN A 26 -15.87 19.93 -6.61
CA GLN A 26 -15.85 18.62 -7.27
C GLN A 26 -14.42 18.16 -7.54
N GLU A 27 -13.59 19.02 -8.11
CA GLU A 27 -12.19 18.72 -8.40
C GLU A 27 -11.39 18.44 -7.12
N ASN A 28 -11.59 19.25 -6.07
CA ASN A 28 -10.96 19.05 -4.77
C ASN A 28 -11.36 17.70 -4.15
N THR A 29 -12.64 17.33 -4.25
CA THR A 29 -13.12 16.02 -3.78
C THR A 29 -12.47 14.88 -4.57
N ALA A 30 -12.39 15.00 -5.90
CA ALA A 30 -11.73 14.01 -6.74
C ALA A 30 -10.24 13.86 -6.40
N LEU A 31 -9.52 14.97 -6.22
CA LEU A 31 -8.11 14.99 -5.84
C LEU A 31 -7.88 14.37 -4.46
N LYS A 32 -8.73 14.66 -3.47
CA LYS A 32 -8.66 14.02 -2.14
C LYS A 32 -8.84 12.50 -2.22
N ASN A 33 -9.78 12.03 -3.04
CA ASN A 33 -9.98 10.60 -3.26
C ASN A 33 -8.76 9.95 -3.92
N GLN A 34 -8.18 10.60 -4.94
CA GLN A 34 -6.95 10.10 -5.56
C GLN A 34 -5.79 10.05 -4.58
N LEU A 35 -5.64 11.07 -3.73
CA LEU A 35 -4.61 11.13 -2.70
C LEU A 35 -4.74 9.97 -1.71
N LEU A 36 -5.95 9.65 -1.25
CA LEU A 36 -6.20 8.50 -0.38
C LEU A 36 -5.80 7.17 -1.06
N VAL A 37 -6.12 7.01 -2.35
CA VAL A 37 -5.73 5.81 -3.12
C VAL A 37 -4.21 5.69 -3.22
N TYR A 38 -3.50 6.79 -3.51
CA TYR A 38 -2.05 6.76 -3.60
C TYR A 38 -1.38 6.52 -2.24
N GLN A 39 -1.90 7.11 -1.16
CA GLN A 39 -1.41 6.85 0.19
C GLN A 39 -1.57 5.38 0.58
N LYS A 40 -2.70 4.77 0.26
CA LYS A 40 -2.90 3.33 0.49
C LYS A 40 -1.89 2.49 -0.29
N ARG A 41 -1.71 2.77 -1.59
CA ARG A 41 -0.72 2.06 -2.41
C ARG A 41 0.70 2.21 -1.89
N LEU A 42 1.06 3.39 -1.38
CA LEU A 42 2.37 3.62 -0.80
C LEU A 42 2.55 2.78 0.47
N SER A 43 1.56 2.77 1.36
CA SER A 43 1.57 1.94 2.56
C SER A 43 1.72 0.45 2.23
N ASP A 44 0.96 -0.05 1.25
CA ASP A 44 1.04 -1.45 0.81
C ASP A 44 2.44 -1.79 0.24
N GLN A 45 3.06 -0.84 -0.48
CA GLN A 45 4.43 -0.99 -1.00
C GLN A 45 5.49 -0.95 0.11
N GLU A 46 5.32 -0.10 1.12
CA GLU A 46 6.21 -0.02 2.28
C GLU A 46 6.17 -1.31 3.10
N GLU A 47 4.98 -1.88 3.31
CA GLU A 47 4.80 -3.18 3.97
C GLU A 47 5.50 -4.30 3.18
N ALA A 48 5.26 -4.37 1.87
CA ALA A 48 5.94 -5.35 1.01
C ALA A 48 7.48 -5.19 1.06
N LEU A 49 7.99 -3.96 1.09
CA LEU A 49 9.43 -3.69 1.23
C LEU A 49 9.97 -4.16 2.58
N GLU A 50 9.22 -3.97 3.66
CA GLU A 50 9.62 -4.44 4.98
C GLU A 50 9.64 -5.98 5.04
N ASP A 51 8.65 -6.63 4.43
CA ASP A 51 8.64 -8.09 4.26
C ASP A 51 9.85 -8.57 3.45
N PHE A 52 10.20 -7.90 2.35
CA PHE A 52 11.41 -8.22 1.59
C PHE A 52 12.68 -8.06 2.44
N LYS A 53 12.79 -7.00 3.25
CA LYS A 53 13.94 -6.84 4.16
C LYS A 53 13.98 -7.96 5.19
N ASN A 54 12.83 -8.37 5.73
CA ASN A 54 12.73 -9.48 6.67
C ASN A 54 13.17 -10.80 6.04
N GLN A 55 12.72 -11.09 4.81
CA GLN A 55 13.19 -12.25 4.04
C GLN A 55 14.70 -12.23 3.79
N ILE A 56 15.28 -11.06 3.48
CA ILE A 56 16.73 -10.91 3.30
C ILE A 56 17.46 -11.13 4.62
N LYS A 57 16.95 -10.60 5.74
CA LYS A 57 17.53 -10.84 7.07
C LYS A 57 17.51 -12.33 7.40
N ILE A 58 16.39 -13.01 7.21
CA ILE A 58 16.28 -14.48 7.39
C ILE A 58 17.29 -15.21 6.51
N SER A 59 17.36 -14.87 5.22
CA SER A 59 18.31 -15.46 4.28
C SER A 59 19.77 -15.27 4.70
N LYS A 60 20.11 -14.10 5.27
CA LYS A 60 21.45 -13.81 5.82
C LYS A 60 21.71 -14.60 7.10
N ILE A 61 20.74 -14.73 7.99
CA ILE A 61 20.85 -15.54 9.21
C ILE A 61 21.11 -17.01 8.82
N VAL A 62 20.33 -17.57 7.90
CA VAL A 62 20.50 -18.94 7.40
C VAL A 62 21.88 -19.15 6.78
N ARG A 63 22.44 -18.15 6.07
CA ARG A 63 23.80 -18.22 5.52
C ARG A 63 24.92 -18.08 6.55
N ASN A 64 24.69 -17.35 7.64
CA ASN A 64 25.69 -17.06 8.67
C ASN A 64 25.67 -18.04 9.86
N ILE A 65 24.83 -19.07 9.86
CA ILE A 65 24.98 -20.19 10.81
C ILE A 65 26.30 -20.88 10.45
N PRO A 66 27.33 -20.84 11.33
CA PRO A 66 28.60 -21.49 11.06
C PRO A 66 28.34 -22.98 10.92
N VAL A 67 28.70 -23.55 9.77
CA VAL A 67 28.70 -25.00 9.52
C VAL A 67 29.95 -25.60 10.18
N GLU A 68 30.19 -25.27 11.45
CA GLU A 68 31.24 -25.89 12.25
C GLU A 68 30.59 -26.56 13.47
N ASN A 69 30.88 -27.86 13.56
CA ASN A 69 30.36 -28.86 14.49
C ASN A 69 29.08 -29.57 14.03
N LYS A 70 29.17 -30.90 13.98
CA LYS A 70 28.17 -31.92 13.56
C LYS A 70 26.71 -31.64 13.94
N ALA A 71 26.47 -30.85 14.98
CA ALA A 71 25.16 -30.34 15.36
C ALA A 71 24.47 -29.53 14.24
N SER A 72 25.20 -28.79 13.40
CA SER A 72 24.62 -28.01 12.29
C SER A 72 24.03 -28.90 11.19
N ALA A 73 24.62 -30.07 10.93
CA ALA A 73 24.09 -31.04 9.96
C ALA A 73 22.82 -31.73 10.49
N GLU A 74 22.79 -32.10 11.78
CA GLU A 74 21.56 -32.61 12.42
C GLU A 74 20.45 -31.56 12.50
N LEU A 75 20.81 -30.31 12.81
CA LEU A 75 19.84 -29.21 12.85
C LEU A 75 19.26 -28.93 11.46
N ARG A 76 20.11 -28.96 10.42
CA ARG A 76 19.66 -28.84 9.03
C ARG A 76 18.72 -29.98 8.63
N GLY A 77 19.05 -31.22 9.00
CA GLY A 77 18.17 -32.38 8.78
C GLY A 77 16.80 -32.21 9.45
N ARG A 78 16.78 -31.76 10.72
CA ARG A 78 15.52 -31.47 11.42
C ARG A 78 14.72 -30.35 10.77
N ILE A 79 15.39 -29.30 10.27
CA ILE A 79 14.73 -28.22 9.53
C ILE A 79 14.11 -28.77 8.24
N ASP A 80 14.83 -29.60 7.49
CA ASP A 80 14.33 -30.23 6.27
C ASP A 80 13.13 -31.15 6.54
N ASP A 81 13.12 -31.86 7.67
CA ASP A 81 11.99 -32.69 8.10
C ASP A 81 10.76 -31.84 8.48
N TYR A 82 10.95 -30.73 9.19
CA TYR A 82 9.86 -29.79 9.48
C TYR A 82 9.30 -29.12 8.21
N ILE A 83 10.15 -28.77 7.25
CA ILE A 83 9.71 -28.24 5.95
C ILE A 83 8.85 -29.27 5.22
N LYS A 84 9.25 -30.55 5.20
CA LYS A 84 8.45 -31.62 4.59
C LYS A 84 7.12 -31.86 5.31
N GLU A 85 7.07 -31.74 6.62
CA GLU A 85 5.81 -31.82 7.37
C GLU A 85 4.89 -30.65 7.04
N ILE A 86 5.43 -29.44 6.95
CA ILE A 86 4.67 -28.26 6.51
C ILE A 86 4.14 -28.46 5.09
N ASP A 87 4.97 -28.92 4.14
CA ASP A 87 4.54 -29.20 2.77
C ASP A 87 3.45 -30.27 2.70
N LYS A 88 3.52 -31.32 3.54
CA LYS A 88 2.46 -32.33 3.67
C LYS A 88 1.16 -31.74 4.22
N ILE A 89 1.23 -30.89 5.23
CA ILE A 89 0.06 -30.22 5.81
C ILE A 89 -0.55 -29.26 4.77
N ILE A 90 0.27 -28.50 4.04
CA ILE A 90 -0.18 -27.62 2.95
C ILE A 90 -0.87 -28.45 1.85
N THR A 91 -0.28 -29.58 1.46
CA THR A 91 -0.87 -30.48 0.45
C THR A 91 -2.21 -31.04 0.92
N TYR A 92 -2.31 -31.48 2.17
CA TYR A 92 -3.55 -31.98 2.78
C TYR A 92 -4.62 -30.89 2.95
N LEU A 93 -4.23 -29.63 3.15
CA LEU A 93 -5.14 -28.48 3.20
C LEU A 93 -5.52 -27.94 1.81
N SER A 94 -4.86 -28.41 0.75
CA SER A 94 -5.12 -28.01 -0.64
C SER A 94 -5.94 -29.05 -1.43
N GLU A 95 -6.24 -30.20 -0.83
CA GLU A 95 -7.35 -31.10 -1.21
C GLU A 95 -8.64 -30.71 -0.48
#